data_AF-A0A5C6U1R9-F1
#
_entry.id   AF-A0A5C6U1R9-F1
#
_cell.length_a   1.000
_cell.length_b   1.000
_cell.length_c   1.000
_cell.angle_alpha   90.00
_cell.angle_beta   90.00
_cell.angle_gamma   90.00
#
_symmetry.space_group_name_H-M   'P 1'
#
loop_
_entity.id
_entity.type
_entity.pdbx_description
1 polymer ?
#
loop_
_entity_poly.entity_id
_entity_poly.type
_entity_poly.pdbx_seq_one_letter_code
_entity_poly.pdbx_strand_id
1 'polypeptide(L)'
;MEPHASVAAFLFITLAALLQLPWEDPLAQRWTGTAAWAVLTAWSIGASFALTPRHRGPAAAIALGTAAGIGLVQWVGVATLLLALLSTAACAIAGLLVIAGLGRTRSLAARGLTLGAPLLGLACAAFAPTVLRCGEAVSVEGSRPWVSLQALAAEDQQDRRNGCFVLNPTRDVQRRTSVLRILAAHPSPPPQAAADAAIVLLHAFTVAELRLSHQLFRLAAASGHVPAYELEKAALDRLQLALGRPQVHGTQRFHHL
;
A
#
# COMPACT_ATOMS: atom_id res chain seq x y z
N MET A 1 40.95 -7.97 14.49
CA MET A 1 39.99 -7.38 13.52
C MET A 1 38.95 -6.64 14.30
N GLU A 2 38.77 -5.34 14.03
CA GLU A 2 37.74 -4.58 14.72
C GLU A 2 36.34 -5.06 14.32
N PRO A 3 35.44 -5.29 15.29
CA PRO A 3 34.09 -5.81 15.05
C PRO A 3 33.25 -4.90 14.12
N HIS A 4 33.66 -3.64 13.93
CA HIS A 4 32.98 -2.67 13.09
C HIS A 4 33.15 -2.92 11.58
N ALA A 5 34.30 -3.45 11.15
CA ALA A 5 34.58 -3.69 9.73
C ALA A 5 33.77 -4.88 9.17
N SER A 6 33.57 -5.91 9.99
CA SER A 6 32.80 -7.11 9.62
C SER A 6 31.30 -6.81 9.43
N VAL A 7 30.76 -5.88 10.23
CA VAL A 7 29.35 -5.48 10.19
C VAL A 7 29.05 -4.63 8.96
N ALA A 8 29.93 -3.70 8.61
CA ALA A 8 29.77 -2.86 7.42
C ALA A 8 29.82 -3.67 6.11
N ALA A 9 30.74 -4.63 6.01
CA ALA A 9 30.87 -5.50 4.85
C ALA A 9 29.63 -6.39 4.64
N PHE A 10 29.06 -6.94 5.73
CA PHE A 10 27.88 -7.78 5.64
C PHE A 10 26.60 -6.99 5.28
N LEU A 11 26.46 -5.75 5.79
CA LEU A 11 25.39 -4.81 5.40
C LEU A 11 25.44 -4.50 3.90
N PHE A 12 26.63 -4.22 3.38
CA PHE A 12 26.83 -3.92 1.96
C PHE A 12 26.46 -5.11 1.07
N ILE A 13 26.87 -6.33 1.44
CA ILE A 13 26.55 -7.56 0.71
C ILE A 13 25.05 -7.85 0.72
N THR A 14 24.39 -7.68 1.87
CA THR A 14 22.95 -7.92 2.01
C THR A 14 22.13 -6.90 1.21
N LEU A 15 22.52 -5.63 1.25
CA LEU A 15 21.89 -4.56 0.47
C LEU A 15 22.09 -4.80 -1.05
N ALA A 16 23.29 -5.18 -1.46
CA ALA A 16 23.60 -5.51 -2.84
C ALA A 16 22.79 -6.73 -3.34
N ALA A 17 22.63 -7.76 -2.52
CA ALA A 17 21.82 -8.93 -2.84
C ALA A 17 20.32 -8.60 -2.95
N LEU A 18 19.81 -7.73 -2.07
CA LEU A 18 18.42 -7.25 -2.13
C LEU A 18 18.14 -6.40 -3.37
N LEU A 19 19.12 -5.62 -3.83
CA LEU A 19 19.00 -4.79 -5.02
C LEU A 19 19.06 -5.59 -6.33
N GLN A 20 19.65 -6.79 -6.33
CA GLN A 20 19.81 -7.63 -7.52
C GLN A 20 18.70 -8.67 -7.74
N LEU A 21 17.72 -8.78 -6.84
CA LEU A 21 16.63 -9.75 -7.01
C LEU A 21 15.68 -9.35 -8.14
N PRO A 22 15.23 -10.29 -8.99
CA PRO A 22 14.27 -9.98 -10.05
C PRO A 22 12.90 -9.67 -9.44
N TRP A 23 12.54 -8.38 -9.43
CA TRP A 23 11.35 -7.85 -8.76
C TRP A 23 10.04 -8.07 -9.53
N GLU A 24 10.07 -8.74 -10.68
CA GLU A 24 8.93 -8.84 -11.60
C GLU A 24 7.95 -9.97 -11.25
N ASP A 25 8.35 -10.98 -10.45
CA ASP A 25 7.45 -12.06 -10.05
C ASP A 25 6.66 -11.69 -8.76
N PRO A 26 5.31 -11.68 -8.79
CA PRO A 26 4.45 -11.42 -7.63
C PRO A 26 4.69 -12.39 -6.46
N LEU A 27 5.05 -13.65 -6.74
CA LEU A 27 5.41 -14.62 -5.70
C LEU A 27 6.78 -14.29 -5.11
N ALA A 28 7.76 -13.97 -5.96
CA ALA A 28 9.07 -13.50 -5.50
C ALA A 28 8.93 -12.25 -4.61
N GLN A 29 8.07 -11.28 -4.95
CA GLN A 29 7.82 -10.09 -4.11
C GLN A 29 7.32 -10.41 -2.70
N ARG A 30 6.46 -11.42 -2.55
CA ARG A 30 6.01 -11.87 -1.23
C ARG A 30 7.18 -12.44 -0.43
N TRP A 31 8.01 -13.26 -1.06
CA TRP A 31 9.14 -13.91 -0.38
C TRP A 31 10.32 -12.97 -0.13
N THR A 32 10.60 -12.00 -1.00
CA THR A 32 11.69 -11.03 -0.83
C THR A 32 11.40 -10.03 0.26
N GLY A 33 10.16 -9.56 0.38
CA GLY A 33 9.73 -8.77 1.54
C GLY A 33 9.92 -9.55 2.83
N THR A 34 9.48 -10.81 2.86
CA THR A 34 9.60 -11.68 4.03
C THR A 34 11.06 -11.98 4.39
N ALA A 35 11.93 -12.20 3.40
CA ALA A 35 13.35 -12.48 3.58
C ALA A 35 14.15 -11.25 4.06
N ALA A 36 13.93 -10.08 3.44
CA ALA A 36 14.54 -8.83 3.88
C ALA A 36 14.17 -8.52 5.34
N TRP A 37 12.91 -8.76 5.71
CA TRP A 37 12.43 -8.56 7.07
C TRP A 37 12.93 -9.61 8.07
N ALA A 38 13.08 -10.87 7.65
CA ALA A 38 13.70 -11.92 8.49
C ALA A 38 15.15 -11.55 8.84
N VAL A 39 15.89 -10.99 7.88
CA VAL A 39 17.26 -10.51 8.11
C VAL A 39 17.29 -9.31 9.07
N LEU A 40 16.40 -8.33 8.90
CA LEU A 40 16.29 -7.18 9.82
C LEU A 40 15.85 -7.59 11.24
N THR A 41 14.99 -8.60 11.36
CA THR A 41 14.54 -9.14 12.65
C THR A 41 15.64 -9.93 13.34
N ALA A 42 16.34 -10.80 12.61
CA ALA A 42 17.52 -11.51 13.12
C ALA A 42 18.62 -10.52 13.55
N TRP A 43 18.79 -9.42 12.82
CA TRP A 43 19.73 -8.35 13.16
C TRP A 43 19.34 -7.61 14.44
N SER A 44 18.08 -7.20 14.59
CA SER A 44 17.59 -6.51 15.79
C SER A 44 17.68 -7.41 17.03
N ILE A 45 17.41 -8.72 16.89
CA ILE A 45 17.64 -9.72 17.94
C ILE A 45 19.14 -9.87 18.24
N GLY A 46 20.00 -10.00 17.22
CA GLY A 46 21.44 -10.13 17.39
C GLY A 46 22.08 -8.90 18.05
N ALA A 47 21.70 -7.71 17.62
CA ALA A 47 22.12 -6.44 18.22
C ALA A 47 21.65 -6.33 19.69
N SER A 48 20.44 -6.83 19.98
CA SER A 48 19.89 -6.89 21.33
C SER A 48 20.69 -7.81 22.27
N PHE A 49 21.22 -8.92 21.76
CA PHE A 49 22.08 -9.84 22.52
C PHE A 49 23.52 -9.33 22.71
N ALA A 50 24.01 -8.50 21.78
CA ALA A 50 25.33 -7.87 21.86
C ALA A 50 25.37 -6.68 22.84
N LEU A 51 24.21 -6.11 23.20
CA LEU A 51 24.10 -5.08 24.24
C LEU A 51 24.25 -5.71 25.64
N THR A 52 24.90 -4.98 26.55
CA THR A 52 25.23 -5.47 27.90
C THR A 52 23.99 -5.96 28.67
N PRO A 53 24.13 -6.94 29.59
CA PRO A 53 23.02 -7.62 30.26
C PRO A 53 22.02 -6.70 30.97
N ARG A 54 22.40 -5.45 31.25
CA ARG A 54 21.54 -4.40 31.83
C ARG A 54 20.45 -3.87 30.88
N HIS A 55 20.51 -4.21 29.58
CA HIS A 55 19.62 -3.65 28.54
C HIS A 55 18.76 -4.67 27.80
N ARG A 56 18.65 -5.91 28.29
CA ARG A 56 17.89 -7.00 27.62
C ARG A 56 16.37 -6.76 27.57
N GLY A 57 15.79 -6.06 28.55
CA GLY A 57 14.35 -5.77 28.61
C GLY A 57 13.84 -4.88 27.45
N PRO A 58 14.44 -3.69 27.23
CA PRO A 58 14.12 -2.83 26.08
C PRO A 58 14.31 -3.53 24.73
N ALA A 59 15.35 -4.35 24.63
CA ALA A 59 15.68 -5.13 23.45
C ALA A 59 14.60 -6.17 23.09
N ALA A 60 14.11 -6.90 24.10
CA ALA A 60 12.99 -7.83 23.93
C ALA A 60 11.68 -7.13 23.59
N ALA A 61 11.42 -5.94 24.15
CA ALA A 61 10.24 -5.13 23.83
C ALA A 61 10.26 -4.61 22.38
N ILE A 62 11.43 -4.22 21.86
CA ILE A 62 11.60 -3.84 20.45
C ILE A 62 11.38 -5.05 19.54
N ALA A 63 11.94 -6.21 19.87
CA ALA A 63 11.76 -7.44 19.10
C ALA A 63 10.28 -7.89 19.07
N LEU A 64 9.59 -7.86 20.21
CA LEU A 64 8.15 -8.15 20.30
C LEU A 64 7.29 -7.10 19.58
N GLY A 65 7.65 -5.82 19.67
CA GLY A 65 6.96 -4.74 18.94
C GLY A 65 7.12 -4.88 17.42
N THR A 66 8.30 -5.32 16.97
CA THR A 66 8.56 -5.59 15.55
C THR A 66 7.77 -6.82 15.11
N ALA A 67 7.74 -7.89 15.92
CA ALA A 67 6.95 -9.09 15.65
C ALA A 67 5.43 -8.84 15.64
N ALA A 68 4.91 -7.96 16.49
CA ALA A 68 3.51 -7.53 16.48
C ALA A 68 3.19 -6.68 15.24
N GLY A 69 4.13 -5.85 14.79
CA GLY A 69 4.04 -5.12 13.51
C GLY A 69 3.93 -6.07 12.30
N ILE A 70 4.65 -7.20 12.30
CA ILE A 70 4.63 -8.23 11.24
C ILE A 70 3.22 -8.80 11.00
N GLY A 71 2.42 -8.99 12.05
CA GLY A 71 1.04 -9.48 11.92
C GLY A 71 0.07 -8.48 11.29
N LEU A 72 0.38 -7.18 11.36
CA LEU A 72 -0.48 -6.09 10.87
C LEU A 72 -0.12 -5.61 9.45
N VAL A 73 1.10 -5.88 8.98
CA VAL A 73 1.62 -5.44 7.67
C VAL A 73 0.85 -6.03 6.47
N GLN A 74 0.17 -7.17 6.64
CA GLN A 74 -0.64 -7.75 5.56
C GLN A 74 -1.94 -6.96 5.28
N TRP A 75 -2.26 -5.94 6.09
CA TRP A 75 -3.57 -5.29 6.05
C TRP A 75 -3.61 -3.79 5.80
N VAL A 76 -2.52 -3.02 5.83
CA VAL A 76 -2.73 -1.56 5.85
C VAL A 76 -1.59 -0.73 5.27
N GLY A 77 -1.77 -0.21 4.04
CA GLY A 77 -0.95 0.89 3.54
C GLY A 77 -1.02 2.13 4.45
N VAL A 78 -2.21 2.45 4.97
CA VAL A 78 -2.45 3.62 5.84
C VAL A 78 -1.90 3.45 7.26
N ALA A 79 -2.07 2.29 7.92
CA ALA A 79 -1.53 2.11 9.27
C ALA A 79 0.01 2.03 9.25
N THR A 80 0.61 1.49 8.18
CA THR A 80 2.06 1.50 8.01
C THR A 80 2.59 2.93 7.83
N LEU A 81 1.88 3.76 7.05
CA LEU A 81 2.18 5.20 6.92
C LEU A 81 2.05 5.93 8.27
N LEU A 82 0.97 5.67 9.02
CA LEU A 82 0.76 6.26 10.34
C LEU A 82 1.84 5.82 11.34
N LEU A 83 2.25 4.56 11.33
CA LEU A 83 3.37 4.07 12.16
C LEU A 83 4.70 4.73 11.79
N ALA A 84 4.97 4.95 10.50
CA ALA A 84 6.15 5.67 10.05
C ALA A 84 6.13 7.14 10.50
N LEU A 85 4.97 7.81 10.38
CA LEU A 85 4.78 9.19 10.86
C LEU A 85 4.93 9.30 12.37
N LEU A 86 4.33 8.38 13.15
CA LEU A 86 4.45 8.33 14.60
C LEU A 86 5.90 8.07 15.04
N SER A 87 6.62 7.19 14.35
CA SER A 87 8.04 6.92 14.60
C SER A 87 8.91 8.14 14.30
N THR A 88 8.61 8.85 13.21
CA THR A 88 9.28 10.12 12.84
C THR A 88 9.02 11.20 13.90
N ALA A 89 7.77 11.36 14.33
CA ALA A 89 7.39 12.31 15.36
C ALA A 89 8.06 11.99 16.70
N ALA A 90 8.12 10.71 17.09
CA ALA A 90 8.81 10.28 18.30
C ALA A 90 10.32 10.60 18.25
N CYS A 91 10.96 10.39 17.09
CA CYS A 91 12.37 10.78 16.88
C CYS A 91 12.57 12.30 16.97
N ALA A 92 11.67 13.09 16.38
CA ALA A 92 11.72 14.55 16.43
C ALA A 92 11.53 15.09 17.85
N ILE A 93 10.55 14.55 18.60
CA ILE A 93 10.33 14.90 20.01
C ILE A 93 11.55 14.53 20.85
N ALA A 94 12.13 13.34 20.65
CA ALA A 94 13.35 12.94 21.34
C ALA A 94 14.52 13.91 21.04
N GLY A 95 14.69 14.33 19.78
CA GLY A 95 15.68 15.32 19.39
C GLY A 95 15.46 16.69 20.05
N LEU A 96 14.22 17.17 20.08
CA LEU A 96 13.87 18.44 20.75
C LEU A 96 14.14 18.39 22.25
N LEU A 97 13.87 17.27 22.92
CA LEU A 97 14.16 17.08 24.34
C LEU A 97 15.67 17.09 24.64
N VAL A 98 16.51 16.66 23.68
CA VAL A 98 17.98 16.79 23.77
C VAL A 98 18.43 18.24 23.65
N ILE A 99 17.90 18.97 22.67
CA ILE A 99 18.24 20.37 22.41
C ILE A 99 17.82 21.25 23.59
N ALA A 100 16.64 20.98 24.18
CA ALA A 100 16.12 21.69 25.35
C ALA A 100 16.95 21.49 26.64
N GLY A 101 18.02 20.69 26.60
CA GLY A 101 19.02 20.69 27.66
C GLY A 101 18.57 20.05 28.98
N LEU A 102 17.62 19.10 28.94
CA LEU A 102 17.26 18.25 30.07
C LEU A 102 18.43 17.30 30.40
N GLY A 103 19.44 17.85 31.07
CA GLY A 103 20.85 17.47 31.00
C GLY A 103 21.28 16.12 31.59
N ARG A 104 20.38 15.32 32.17
CA ARG A 104 20.73 13.97 32.69
C ARG A 104 20.58 12.84 31.67
N THR A 105 19.93 13.08 30.54
CA THR A 105 19.63 12.05 29.52
C THR A 105 20.49 12.14 28.27
N ARG A 106 21.46 13.07 28.20
CA ARG A 106 22.28 13.33 27.01
C ARG A 106 22.96 12.07 26.43
N SER A 107 23.39 11.12 27.26
CA SER A 107 24.02 9.88 26.77
C SER A 107 23.01 8.85 26.24
N LEU A 108 21.81 8.78 26.83
CA LEU A 108 20.74 7.88 26.38
C LEU A 108 20.06 8.41 25.12
N ALA A 109 19.88 9.73 25.04
CA ALA A 109 19.23 10.36 23.90
C ALA A 109 20.15 10.45 22.68
N ALA A 110 21.47 10.63 22.86
CA ALA A 110 22.44 10.46 21.79
C ALA A 110 22.45 9.02 21.24
N ARG A 111 22.36 8.01 22.11
CA ARG A 111 22.24 6.59 21.70
C ARG A 111 20.91 6.27 21.03
N GLY A 112 19.82 6.89 21.48
CA GLY A 112 18.50 6.78 20.86
C GLY A 112 18.48 7.38 19.46
N LEU A 113 19.15 8.51 19.26
CA LEU A 113 19.30 9.15 17.94
C LEU A 113 20.19 8.33 17.00
N THR A 114 21.33 7.81 17.45
CA THR A 114 22.23 7.02 16.60
C THR A 114 21.63 5.68 16.17
N LEU A 115 20.76 5.08 16.99
CA LEU A 115 20.04 3.85 16.64
C LEU A 115 18.71 4.10 15.93
N GLY A 116 18.00 5.18 16.27
CA GLY A 116 16.70 5.53 15.70
C GLY A 116 16.80 6.08 14.28
N ALA A 117 17.81 6.90 13.98
CA ALA A 117 18.02 7.47 12.64
C ALA A 117 18.19 6.41 11.54
N PRO A 118 19.03 5.35 11.68
CA PRO A 118 19.15 4.34 10.63
C PRO A 118 17.90 3.46 10.50
N LEU A 119 17.18 3.19 11.60
CA LEU A 119 15.91 2.45 11.54
C LEU A 119 14.83 3.25 10.83
N LEU A 120 14.76 4.56 11.09
CA LEU A 120 13.87 5.47 10.37
C LEU A 120 14.27 5.58 8.90
N GLY A 121 15.57 5.69 8.61
CA GLY A 121 16.11 5.69 7.26
C GLY A 121 15.76 4.40 6.50
N LEU A 122 15.88 3.24 7.13
CA LEU A 122 15.47 1.94 6.58
C LEU A 122 13.95 1.85 6.38
N ALA A 123 13.16 2.34 7.33
CA ALA A 123 11.70 2.37 7.20
C ALA A 123 11.28 3.27 6.02
N CYS A 124 11.85 4.48 5.92
CA CYS A 124 11.61 5.39 4.80
C CYS A 124 12.09 4.81 3.47
N ALA A 125 13.27 4.18 3.43
CA ALA A 125 13.82 3.56 2.23
C ALA A 125 13.02 2.33 1.78
N ALA A 126 12.47 1.54 2.71
CA ALA A 126 11.57 0.43 2.40
C ALA A 126 10.20 0.92 1.90
N PHE A 127 9.77 2.11 2.31
CA PHE A 127 8.49 2.71 1.90
C PHE A 127 8.59 3.54 0.61
N ALA A 128 9.75 4.10 0.31
CA ALA A 128 10.02 4.85 -0.91
C ALA A 128 9.62 4.08 -2.19
N PRO A 129 9.99 2.80 -2.41
CA PRO A 129 9.60 2.10 -3.63
C PRO A 129 8.10 1.83 -3.71
N THR A 130 7.36 1.70 -2.60
CA THR A 130 5.90 1.56 -2.65
C THR A 130 5.21 2.85 -3.09
N VAL A 131 5.72 4.01 -2.67
CA VAL A 131 5.22 5.33 -3.07
C VAL A 131 5.64 5.69 -4.50
N LEU A 132 6.88 5.33 -4.88
CA LEU A 132 7.45 5.63 -6.20
C LEU A 132 6.98 4.68 -7.31
N ARG A 133 6.24 3.61 -6.99
CA ARG A 133 5.71 2.64 -7.95
C ARG A 133 4.31 2.96 -8.47
N CYS A 134 3.80 4.16 -8.24
CA CYS A 134 2.70 4.65 -9.06
C CYS A 134 3.26 4.88 -10.46
N GLY A 135 3.19 3.83 -11.30
CA GLY A 135 3.72 3.84 -12.66
C GLY A 135 3.09 4.95 -13.50
N GLU A 136 3.58 5.11 -14.72
CA GLU A 136 2.90 5.96 -15.68
C GLU A 136 1.50 5.40 -15.98
N ALA A 137 0.54 6.27 -16.32
CA ALA A 137 -0.80 5.82 -16.68
C ALA A 137 -0.70 4.94 -17.94
N VAL A 138 -1.39 3.80 -17.98
CA VAL A 138 -1.37 2.95 -19.17
C VAL A 138 -1.90 3.76 -20.36
N SER A 139 -1.04 3.98 -21.35
CA SER A 139 -1.48 4.57 -22.61
C SER A 139 -2.33 3.56 -23.37
N VAL A 140 -3.53 4.00 -23.72
CA VAL A 140 -4.57 3.15 -24.31
C VAL A 140 -4.64 3.32 -25.83
N GLU A 141 -3.83 4.23 -26.38
CA GLU A 141 -3.86 4.62 -27.79
C GLU A 141 -3.55 3.41 -28.71
N GLY A 142 -4.38 3.18 -29.73
CA GLY A 142 -4.16 2.14 -30.75
C GLY A 142 -4.46 0.69 -30.35
N SER A 143 -4.86 0.43 -29.10
CA SER A 143 -5.27 -0.90 -28.66
C SER A 143 -6.74 -1.22 -29.00
N ARG A 144 -7.09 -2.51 -29.09
CA ARG A 144 -8.50 -2.92 -29.26
C ARG A 144 -9.31 -2.44 -28.04
N PRO A 145 -10.51 -1.84 -28.21
CA PRO A 145 -11.26 -1.21 -27.13
C PRO A 145 -11.50 -2.08 -25.88
N TRP A 146 -11.63 -3.39 -26.06
CA TRP A 146 -11.89 -4.31 -24.95
C TRP A 146 -10.60 -4.69 -24.19
N VAL A 147 -9.48 -4.78 -24.90
CA VAL A 147 -8.15 -5.00 -24.29
C VAL A 147 -7.77 -3.77 -23.46
N SER A 148 -8.12 -2.58 -23.96
CA SER A 148 -8.02 -1.31 -23.25
C SER A 148 -8.75 -1.31 -21.90
N LEU A 149 -10.02 -1.74 -21.88
CA LEU A 149 -10.82 -1.76 -20.65
C LEU A 149 -10.27 -2.74 -19.62
N GLN A 150 -9.84 -3.93 -20.07
CA GLN A 150 -9.20 -4.90 -19.19
C GLN A 150 -7.91 -4.34 -18.57
N ALA A 151 -7.07 -3.67 -19.35
CA ALA A 151 -5.85 -3.03 -18.86
C ALA A 151 -6.15 -1.93 -17.83
N LEU A 152 -7.14 -1.07 -18.11
CA LEU A 152 -7.58 -0.01 -17.19
C LEU A 152 -8.14 -0.58 -15.88
N ALA A 153 -8.89 -1.69 -15.94
CA ALA A 153 -9.40 -2.37 -14.76
C ALA A 153 -8.28 -2.99 -13.91
N ALA A 154 -7.32 -3.66 -14.56
CA ALA A 154 -6.16 -4.23 -13.87
C ALA A 154 -5.31 -3.14 -13.19
N GLU A 155 -5.11 -2.02 -13.87
CA GLU A 155 -4.42 -0.85 -13.34
C GLU A 155 -5.16 -0.21 -12.16
N ASP A 156 -6.49 -0.02 -12.23
CA ASP A 156 -7.27 0.48 -11.08
C ASP A 156 -7.09 -0.44 -9.87
N GLN A 157 -7.25 -1.75 -10.04
CA GLN A 157 -7.11 -2.70 -8.93
C GLN A 157 -5.69 -2.72 -8.36
N GLN A 158 -4.67 -2.54 -9.20
CA GLN A 158 -3.30 -2.39 -8.74
C GLN A 158 -3.12 -1.11 -7.94
N ASP A 159 -3.65 0.02 -8.43
CA ASP A 159 -3.63 1.32 -7.77
C ASP A 159 -4.37 1.33 -6.41
N ARG A 160 -5.41 0.51 -6.26
CA ARG A 160 -6.10 0.31 -4.97
C ARG A 160 -5.25 -0.51 -4.01
N ARG A 161 -4.58 -1.56 -4.48
CA ARG A 161 -3.72 -2.43 -3.65
C ARG A 161 -2.49 -1.71 -3.10
N ASN A 162 -1.86 -0.85 -3.90
CA ASN A 162 -0.66 -0.10 -3.51
C ASN A 162 -0.97 1.29 -2.92
N GLY A 163 -2.24 1.71 -2.88
CA GLY A 163 -2.64 3.02 -2.36
C GLY A 163 -2.35 4.20 -3.28
N CYS A 164 -1.95 3.96 -4.54
CA CYS A 164 -1.64 5.02 -5.50
C CYS A 164 -2.82 5.95 -5.77
N PHE A 165 -4.06 5.49 -5.61
CA PHE A 165 -5.24 6.35 -5.75
C PHE A 165 -5.29 7.52 -4.75
N VAL A 166 -4.65 7.38 -3.57
CA VAL A 166 -4.55 8.46 -2.57
C VAL A 166 -3.47 9.46 -2.96
N LEU A 167 -2.34 8.95 -3.46
CA LEU A 167 -1.15 9.74 -3.77
C LEU A 167 -1.29 10.49 -5.10
N ASN A 168 -2.04 9.94 -6.05
CA ASN A 168 -2.20 10.49 -7.38
C ASN A 168 -3.67 10.37 -7.86
N PRO A 169 -4.56 11.25 -7.37
CA PRO A 169 -5.99 11.19 -7.71
C PRO A 169 -6.27 11.49 -9.19
N THR A 170 -5.35 12.13 -9.92
CA THR A 170 -5.54 12.45 -11.35
C THR A 170 -5.55 11.20 -12.22
N ARG A 171 -4.81 10.14 -11.83
CA ARG A 171 -4.84 8.83 -12.51
C ARG A 171 -6.25 8.24 -12.53
N ASP A 172 -6.99 8.39 -11.43
CA ASP A 172 -8.35 7.86 -11.34
C ASP A 172 -9.33 8.62 -12.26
N VAL A 173 -9.15 9.93 -12.38
CA VAL A 173 -9.90 10.76 -13.34
C VAL A 173 -9.58 10.36 -14.79
N GLN A 174 -8.29 10.16 -15.11
CA GLN A 174 -7.83 9.78 -16.44
C GLN A 174 -8.37 8.39 -16.86
N ARG A 175 -8.34 7.41 -15.96
CA ARG A 175 -8.90 6.08 -16.21
C ARG A 175 -10.39 6.15 -16.47
N ARG A 176 -11.16 6.82 -15.61
CA ARG A 176 -12.62 6.97 -15.78
C ARG A 176 -12.96 7.68 -17.10
N THR A 177 -12.22 8.75 -17.43
CA THR A 177 -12.38 9.47 -18.70
C THR A 177 -12.12 8.55 -19.89
N SER A 178 -11.10 7.70 -19.81
CA SER A 178 -10.78 6.73 -20.87
C SER A 178 -11.85 5.66 -21.01
N VAL A 179 -12.39 5.13 -19.90
CA VAL A 179 -13.51 4.17 -19.91
C VAL A 179 -14.75 4.81 -20.55
N LEU A 180 -15.13 6.02 -20.14
CA LEU A 180 -16.30 6.71 -20.69
C LEU A 180 -16.15 6.98 -22.19
N ARG A 181 -14.95 7.39 -22.64
CA ARG A 181 -14.64 7.57 -24.06
C ARG A 181 -14.79 6.27 -24.86
N ILE A 182 -14.28 5.15 -24.34
CA ILE A 182 -14.39 3.83 -24.99
C ILE A 182 -15.87 3.40 -25.08
N LEU A 183 -16.63 3.55 -23.99
CA LEU A 183 -18.05 3.19 -23.96
C LEU A 183 -18.90 4.09 -24.88
N ALA A 184 -18.54 5.37 -25.02
CA ALA A 184 -19.21 6.27 -25.96
C ALA A 184 -19.00 5.85 -27.43
N ALA A 185 -17.80 5.37 -27.77
CA ALA A 185 -17.51 4.83 -29.10
C ALA A 185 -18.12 3.43 -29.33
N HIS A 186 -18.33 2.66 -28.25
CA HIS A 186 -18.82 1.28 -28.32
C HIS A 186 -19.87 1.01 -27.22
N PRO A 187 -21.14 1.38 -27.43
CA PRO A 187 -22.17 1.38 -26.39
C PRO A 187 -22.63 -0.01 -25.93
N SER A 188 -22.28 -1.06 -26.68
CA SER A 188 -22.66 -2.45 -26.38
C SER A 188 -21.41 -3.32 -26.15
N PRO A 189 -20.69 -3.15 -25.02
CA PRO A 189 -19.53 -3.97 -24.72
C PRO A 189 -19.92 -5.43 -24.48
N PRO A 190 -19.04 -6.39 -24.82
CA PRO A 190 -19.22 -7.77 -24.40
C PRO A 190 -19.22 -7.87 -22.86
N PRO A 191 -19.83 -8.91 -22.27
CA PRO A 191 -20.04 -9.00 -20.82
C PRO A 191 -18.78 -8.80 -19.97
N GLN A 192 -17.64 -9.37 -20.38
CA GLN A 192 -16.36 -9.17 -19.68
C GLN A 192 -15.91 -7.71 -19.71
N ALA A 193 -15.95 -7.06 -20.87
CA ALA A 193 -15.57 -5.65 -21.00
C ALA A 193 -16.53 -4.72 -20.25
N ALA A 194 -17.82 -5.10 -20.14
CA ALA A 194 -18.77 -4.40 -19.28
C ALA A 194 -18.35 -4.48 -17.81
N ALA A 195 -17.96 -5.66 -17.31
CA ALA A 195 -17.46 -5.83 -15.94
C ALA A 195 -16.17 -5.03 -15.70
N ASP A 196 -15.23 -5.05 -16.64
CA ASP A 196 -13.96 -4.31 -16.57
C ASP A 196 -14.19 -2.79 -16.57
N ALA A 197 -15.14 -2.27 -17.37
CA ALA A 197 -15.53 -0.87 -17.29
C ALA A 197 -16.23 -0.54 -15.97
N ALA A 198 -17.13 -1.42 -15.52
CA ALA A 198 -17.92 -1.22 -14.31
C ALA A 198 -17.06 -1.13 -13.06
N ILE A 199 -15.99 -1.92 -12.94
CA ILE A 199 -15.11 -1.92 -11.77
C ILE A 199 -14.31 -0.62 -11.65
N VAL A 200 -13.89 -0.01 -12.76
CA VAL A 200 -13.26 1.32 -12.75
C VAL A 200 -14.28 2.39 -12.34
N LEU A 201 -15.50 2.33 -12.88
CA LEU A 201 -16.57 3.30 -12.57
C LEU A 201 -17.17 3.11 -11.17
N LEU A 202 -16.99 1.96 -10.53
CA LEU A 202 -17.47 1.69 -9.16
C LEU A 202 -16.89 2.69 -8.16
N HIS A 203 -15.68 3.20 -8.43
CA HIS A 203 -14.99 4.16 -7.58
C HIS A 203 -15.29 5.62 -7.92
N ALA A 204 -16.23 5.88 -8.84
CA ALA A 204 -16.60 7.23 -9.26
C ALA A 204 -17.26 8.06 -8.15
N PHE A 205 -17.26 9.37 -8.36
CA PHE A 205 -17.85 10.36 -7.43
C PHE A 205 -19.19 10.93 -7.91
N THR A 206 -19.60 10.65 -9.15
CA THR A 206 -20.85 11.18 -9.71
C THR A 206 -21.95 10.13 -9.75
N VAL A 207 -23.19 10.54 -9.52
CA VAL A 207 -24.38 9.67 -9.59
C VAL A 207 -24.53 9.04 -10.98
N ALA A 208 -24.17 9.77 -12.05
CA ALA A 208 -24.26 9.27 -13.42
C ALA A 208 -23.31 8.10 -13.67
N GLU A 209 -22.05 8.24 -13.25
CA GLU A 209 -21.04 7.17 -13.40
C GLU A 209 -21.35 5.96 -12.51
N LEU A 210 -21.80 6.17 -11.27
CA LEU A 210 -22.21 5.08 -10.38
C LEU A 210 -23.42 4.31 -10.91
N ARG A 211 -24.38 5.03 -11.52
CA ARG A 211 -25.53 4.40 -12.21
C ARG A 211 -25.06 3.57 -13.40
N LEU A 212 -24.12 4.09 -14.19
CA LEU A 212 -23.55 3.37 -15.33
C LEU A 212 -22.78 2.12 -14.85
N SER A 213 -21.98 2.23 -13.78
CA SER A 213 -21.30 1.09 -13.17
C SER A 213 -22.27 -0.03 -12.78
N HIS A 214 -23.36 0.30 -12.07
CA HIS A 214 -24.39 -0.68 -11.71
C HIS A 214 -25.04 -1.33 -12.94
N GLN A 215 -25.38 -0.54 -13.97
CA GLN A 215 -25.97 -1.06 -15.21
C GLN A 215 -25.03 -2.04 -15.94
N LEU A 216 -23.74 -1.73 -16.00
CA LEU A 216 -22.73 -2.58 -16.64
C LEU A 216 -22.48 -3.86 -15.85
N PHE A 217 -22.41 -3.81 -14.51
CA PHE A 217 -22.33 -5.02 -13.69
C PHE A 217 -23.57 -5.90 -13.87
N ARG A 218 -24.78 -5.31 -13.92
CA ARG A 218 -26.01 -6.06 -14.18
C ARG A 218 -26.00 -6.74 -15.55
N LEU A 219 -25.48 -6.08 -16.58
CA LEU A 219 -25.30 -6.67 -17.91
C LEU A 219 -24.33 -7.86 -17.87
N ALA A 220 -23.21 -7.71 -17.18
CA ALA A 220 -22.22 -8.78 -17.02
C ALA A 220 -22.78 -9.97 -16.20
N ALA A 221 -23.51 -9.69 -15.12
CA ALA A 221 -24.15 -10.69 -14.26
C ALA A 221 -25.21 -11.49 -15.03
N ALA A 222 -26.05 -10.82 -15.82
CA ALA A 222 -27.06 -11.46 -16.67
C ALA A 222 -26.46 -12.43 -17.70
N SER A 223 -25.17 -12.31 -18.00
CA SER A 223 -24.44 -13.20 -18.91
C SER A 223 -23.73 -14.36 -18.19
N GLY A 224 -23.98 -14.54 -16.88
CA GLY A 224 -23.38 -15.61 -16.08
C GLY A 224 -22.00 -15.30 -15.51
N HIS A 225 -21.53 -14.05 -15.57
CA HIS A 225 -20.25 -13.67 -14.97
C HIS A 225 -20.38 -13.60 -13.45
N VAL A 226 -20.09 -14.71 -12.75
CA VAL A 226 -20.33 -14.89 -11.31
C VAL A 226 -19.79 -13.73 -10.44
N PRO A 227 -18.54 -13.25 -10.64
CA PRO A 227 -18.02 -12.13 -9.85
C PRO A 227 -18.85 -10.83 -9.97
N ALA A 228 -19.55 -10.63 -11.09
CA ALA A 228 -20.34 -9.42 -11.32
C ALA A 228 -21.60 -9.37 -10.45
N TYR A 229 -22.14 -10.49 -9.96
CA TYR A 229 -23.34 -10.47 -9.10
C TYR A 229 -23.10 -9.76 -7.77
N GLU A 230 -21.98 -10.02 -7.10
CA GLU A 230 -21.66 -9.36 -5.83
C GLU A 230 -21.24 -7.90 -6.06
N LEU A 231 -20.55 -7.62 -7.17
CA LEU A 231 -20.16 -6.26 -7.53
C LEU A 231 -21.34 -5.41 -7.98
N GLU A 232 -22.38 -6.00 -8.59
CA GLU A 232 -23.63 -5.32 -8.92
C GLU A 232 -24.31 -4.79 -7.66
N LYS A 233 -24.39 -5.60 -6.60
CA LYS A 233 -24.94 -5.21 -5.29
C LYS A 233 -24.13 -4.07 -4.67
N ALA A 234 -22.79 -4.17 -4.75
CA ALA A 234 -21.89 -3.14 -4.26
C ALA A 234 -22.08 -1.80 -5.00
N ALA A 235 -22.21 -1.85 -6.33
CA ALA A 235 -22.48 -0.68 -7.16
C ALA A 235 -23.84 -0.06 -6.84
N LEU A 236 -24.87 -0.88 -6.61
CA LEU A 236 -26.20 -0.41 -6.23
C LEU A 236 -26.18 0.31 -4.88
N ASP A 237 -25.58 -0.29 -3.84
CA ASP A 237 -25.51 0.34 -2.52
C ASP A 237 -24.74 1.66 -2.57
N ARG A 238 -23.66 1.72 -3.34
CA ARG A 238 -22.88 2.95 -3.53
C ARG A 238 -23.68 4.03 -4.26
N LEU A 239 -24.49 3.66 -5.26
CA LEU A 239 -25.44 4.56 -5.91
C LEU A 239 -26.52 5.05 -4.94
N GLN A 240 -27.09 4.19 -4.09
CA GLN A 240 -28.09 4.58 -3.09
C GLN A 240 -27.51 5.61 -2.12
N LEU A 241 -26.31 5.36 -1.61
CA LEU A 241 -25.62 6.29 -0.72
C LEU A 241 -25.37 7.64 -1.39
N ALA A 242 -24.92 7.66 -2.66
CA ALA A 242 -24.73 8.88 -3.42
C ALA A 242 -26.04 9.67 -3.67
N LEU A 243 -27.19 8.99 -3.60
CA LEU A 243 -28.53 9.59 -3.68
C LEU A 243 -29.13 9.95 -2.31
N GLY A 244 -28.40 9.76 -1.20
CA GLY A 244 -28.91 9.97 0.16
C GLY A 244 -29.94 8.93 0.60
N ARG A 245 -29.91 7.72 0.03
CA ARG A 245 -30.84 6.62 0.31
C ARG A 245 -30.15 5.50 1.09
N PRO A 246 -30.90 4.71 1.88
CA PRO A 246 -30.34 3.57 2.58
C PRO A 246 -29.82 2.49 1.60
N GLN A 247 -28.81 1.75 2.04
CA GLN A 247 -28.28 0.59 1.31
C GLN A 247 -29.34 -0.52 1.23
N VAL A 248 -29.37 -1.26 0.12
CA VAL A 248 -30.27 -2.39 -0.09
C VAL A 248 -29.63 -3.69 0.37
N HIS A 249 -28.32 -3.85 0.13
CA HIS A 249 -27.58 -5.09 0.41
C HIS A 249 -26.57 -4.97 1.56
N GLY A 250 -26.31 -3.76 2.06
CA GLY A 250 -25.40 -3.53 3.19
C GLY A 250 -23.93 -3.83 2.87
N THR A 251 -23.52 -3.70 1.62
CA THR A 251 -22.15 -4.00 1.16
C THR A 251 -21.13 -2.94 1.56
N GLN A 252 -21.56 -1.71 1.86
CA GLN A 252 -20.69 -0.60 2.21
C GLN A 252 -20.57 -0.47 3.73
N ARG A 253 -19.49 -1.02 4.30
CA ARG A 253 -19.30 -1.14 5.76
C ARG A 253 -18.74 0.11 6.47
N PHE A 254 -18.24 1.10 5.72
CA PHE A 254 -17.55 2.27 6.29
C PHE A 254 -18.14 3.62 5.86
N HIS A 255 -19.32 3.63 5.25
CA HIS A 255 -20.03 4.84 4.86
C HIS A 255 -21.21 5.09 5.82
N HIS A 256 -20.91 5.42 7.07
CA HIS A 256 -21.88 6.09 7.94
C HIS A 256 -21.72 7.59 7.68
N LEU A 257 -22.67 8.16 6.95
CA LEU A 257 -22.87 9.60 6.81
C LEU A 257 -23.26 10.21 8.15
#